data_AF-A0A662ESN2-F1
#
_entry.id   AF-A0A662ESN2-F1
#
_cell.length_a   1.000
_cell.length_b   1.000
_cell.length_c   1.000
_cell.angle_alpha   90.00
_cell.angle_beta   90.00
_cell.angle_gamma   90.00
#
_symmetry.space_group_name_H-M   'P 1'
#
loop_
_entity.id
_entity.type
_entity.pdbx_description
1 polymer ?
#
loop_
_entity_poly.entity_id
_entity_poly.type
_entity_poly.pdbx_seq_one_letter_code
_entity_poly.pdbx_strand_id
1 'polypeptide(L)'
;PHVALDGCEFHADALGLSLKDLSGARVQKCRFLDCTGMGIRMSHCRGSTIIGNEFSGRNSGIVIMDSSTSNRIVENSFRGRAGLSLYLGSGGNRIFHNNFFEAVVMDSGYNVWDNGSEGNFWGKQYHGRDRNSDGIGDTPHKIQGGYNYDRHPLMAPWNK
;
A
#
# COMPACT_ATOMS: atom_id res chain seq x y z
N PRO A 1 1.16 -13.24 -18.74
CA PRO A 1 2.59 -12.83 -18.62
C PRO A 1 3.01 -12.76 -17.15
N HIS A 2 3.98 -13.58 -16.74
CA HIS A 2 4.57 -13.51 -15.40
C HIS A 2 5.68 -12.47 -15.41
N VAL A 3 5.42 -11.31 -14.80
CA VAL A 3 6.43 -10.28 -14.54
C VAL A 3 6.87 -10.41 -13.10
N ALA A 4 8.16 -10.60 -12.86
CA ALA A 4 8.75 -10.64 -11.53
C ALA A 4 9.92 -9.64 -11.47
N LEU A 5 9.88 -8.73 -10.50
CA LEU A 5 10.98 -7.83 -10.17
C LEU A 5 11.38 -8.08 -8.72
N ASP A 6 12.69 -8.19 -8.48
CA ASP A 6 13.27 -8.48 -7.17
C ASP A 6 14.52 -7.62 -6.97
N GLY A 7 14.62 -6.93 -5.84
CA GLY A 7 15.84 -6.23 -5.41
C GLY A 7 16.26 -5.05 -6.29
N CYS A 8 15.34 -4.47 -7.06
CA CYS A 8 15.64 -3.35 -7.95
C CYS A 8 15.53 -2.00 -7.23
N GLU A 9 16.31 -1.02 -7.66
CA GLU A 9 16.26 0.35 -7.15
C GLU A 9 15.91 1.33 -8.28
N PHE A 10 14.96 2.23 -8.00
CA PHE A 10 14.43 3.20 -8.97
C PHE A 10 14.57 4.63 -8.43
N HIS A 11 15.23 5.48 -9.21
CA HIS A 11 15.31 6.93 -9.05
C HIS A 11 14.79 7.54 -10.35
N ALA A 12 13.56 8.04 -10.35
CA ALA A 12 12.88 8.40 -11.60
C ALA A 12 12.34 9.83 -11.58
N ASP A 13 12.64 10.58 -12.64
CA ASP A 13 12.16 11.95 -12.85
C ASP A 13 10.69 12.04 -13.31
N ALA A 14 9.96 10.92 -13.36
CA ALA A 14 8.51 10.92 -13.62
C ALA A 14 7.77 9.70 -13.06
N LEU A 15 8.07 8.48 -13.50
CA LEU A 15 7.39 7.25 -13.07
C LEU A 15 8.45 6.15 -12.89
N GLY A 16 8.50 5.54 -11.70
CA GLY A 16 9.43 4.46 -11.42
C GLY A 16 9.09 3.20 -12.22
N LEU A 17 7.87 2.70 -12.08
CA LEU A 17 7.39 1.49 -12.75
C LEU A 17 5.92 1.60 -13.16
N SER A 18 5.62 1.32 -14.44
CA SER A 18 4.25 1.18 -14.94
C SER A 18 3.92 -0.30 -15.15
N LEU A 19 2.90 -0.80 -14.45
CA LEU A 19 2.31 -2.11 -14.68
C LEU A 19 0.96 -1.92 -15.38
N LYS A 20 0.79 -2.51 -16.56
CA LYS A 20 -0.42 -2.34 -17.38
C LYS A 20 -0.83 -3.66 -18.02
N ASP A 21 -2.11 -4.00 -17.93
CA ASP A 21 -2.70 -5.19 -18.57
C ASP A 21 -1.99 -6.50 -18.12
N LEU A 22 -1.61 -6.57 -16.83
CA LEU A 22 -0.90 -7.70 -16.26
C LEU A 22 -1.79 -8.52 -15.32
N SER A 23 -1.59 -9.83 -15.35
CA SER A 23 -2.14 -10.75 -14.36
C SER A 23 -1.02 -11.51 -13.66
N GLY A 24 -1.02 -11.50 -12.32
CA GLY A 24 -0.04 -12.24 -11.52
C GLY A 24 1.38 -11.65 -11.55
N ALA A 25 1.52 -10.33 -11.69
CA ALA A 25 2.83 -9.69 -11.56
C ALA A 25 3.28 -9.71 -10.10
N ARG A 26 4.60 -9.78 -9.87
CA ARG A 26 5.20 -9.72 -8.54
C ARG A 26 6.33 -8.68 -8.51
N VAL A 27 6.21 -7.68 -7.65
CA VAL A 27 7.25 -6.70 -7.40
C VAL A 27 7.64 -6.81 -5.94
N GLN A 28 8.87 -7.20 -5.67
CA GLN A 28 9.31 -7.45 -4.31
C GLN A 28 10.68 -6.87 -3.99
N LYS A 29 10.88 -6.47 -2.74
CA LYS A 29 12.18 -6.05 -2.21
C LYS A 29 12.84 -4.93 -3.03
N CYS A 30 12.05 -4.17 -3.77
CA CYS A 30 12.52 -3.04 -4.56
C CYS A 30 12.48 -1.76 -3.73
N ARG A 31 13.26 -0.76 -4.16
CA ARG A 31 13.31 0.57 -3.56
C ARG A 31 12.93 1.62 -4.60
N PHE A 32 11.97 2.46 -4.27
CA PHE A 32 11.52 3.59 -5.09
C PHE A 32 11.82 4.87 -4.31
N LEU A 33 12.92 5.52 -4.67
CA LEU A 33 13.51 6.60 -3.90
C LEU A 33 13.41 7.89 -4.70
N ASP A 34 12.88 8.93 -4.05
CA ASP A 34 12.83 10.31 -4.55
C ASP A 34 12.31 10.45 -5.98
N CYS A 35 11.42 9.54 -6.39
CA CYS A 35 10.72 9.65 -7.66
C CYS A 35 9.86 10.92 -7.64
N THR A 36 10.02 11.77 -8.66
CA THR A 36 9.31 13.05 -8.75
C THR A 36 7.84 12.87 -9.11
N GLY A 37 7.45 11.72 -9.65
CA GLY A 37 6.06 11.25 -9.74
C GLY A 37 5.90 9.89 -9.06
N MET A 38 4.99 9.05 -9.57
CA MET A 38 4.59 7.80 -8.92
C MET A 38 5.76 6.80 -8.86
N GLY A 39 5.90 6.09 -7.74
CA GLY A 39 6.83 4.96 -7.66
C GLY A 39 6.32 3.81 -8.53
N ILE A 40 5.09 3.37 -8.26
CA ILE A 40 4.41 2.36 -9.08
C ILE A 40 3.04 2.89 -9.53
N ARG A 41 2.72 2.69 -10.81
CA ARG A 41 1.37 2.85 -11.35
C ARG A 41 0.85 1.51 -11.87
N MET A 42 -0.31 1.07 -11.37
CA MET A 42 -1.01 -0.14 -11.81
C MET A 42 -2.32 0.24 -12.53
N SER A 43 -2.50 -0.26 -13.75
CA SER A 43 -3.73 -0.08 -14.55
C SER A 43 -4.14 -1.43 -15.15
N HIS A 44 -5.43 -1.79 -15.07
CA HIS A 44 -5.97 -3.07 -15.53
C HIS A 44 -5.19 -4.31 -15.03
N CYS A 45 -4.69 -4.25 -13.78
CA CYS A 45 -3.89 -5.32 -13.19
C CYS A 45 -4.72 -6.23 -12.28
N ARG A 46 -4.57 -7.56 -12.41
CA ARG A 46 -5.31 -8.53 -11.61
C ARG A 46 -4.43 -9.56 -10.92
N GLY A 47 -4.71 -9.87 -9.64
CA GLY A 47 -4.01 -10.95 -8.95
C GLY A 47 -2.51 -10.72 -8.76
N SER A 48 -2.04 -9.48 -8.86
CA SER A 48 -0.63 -9.12 -8.70
C SER A 48 -0.28 -8.90 -7.22
N THR A 49 1.00 -9.04 -6.88
CA THR A 49 1.52 -8.86 -5.52
C THR A 49 2.65 -7.84 -5.50
N ILE A 50 2.48 -6.78 -4.71
CA ILE A 50 3.49 -5.78 -4.38
C ILE A 50 3.87 -5.98 -2.92
N ILE A 51 5.09 -6.47 -2.65
CA ILE A 51 5.46 -6.97 -1.33
C ILE A 51 6.88 -6.59 -0.88
N GLY A 52 7.04 -6.16 0.36
CA GLY A 52 8.38 -5.93 0.92
C GLY A 52 9.16 -4.81 0.23
N ASN A 53 8.48 -3.84 -0.41
CA ASN A 53 9.15 -2.74 -1.09
C ASN A 53 9.26 -1.51 -0.19
N GLU A 54 10.26 -0.67 -0.47
CA GLU A 54 10.44 0.63 0.17
C GLU A 54 10.06 1.76 -0.79
N PHE A 55 9.18 2.64 -0.35
CA PHE A 55 8.80 3.87 -1.04
C PHE A 55 9.19 5.06 -0.17
N SER A 56 10.09 5.90 -0.65
CA SER A 56 10.55 7.07 0.09
C SER A 56 10.56 8.29 -0.82
N GLY A 57 10.04 9.39 -0.31
CA GLY A 57 10.03 10.67 -1.01
C GLY A 57 8.65 11.33 -0.97
N ARG A 58 8.46 12.32 -1.84
CA ARG A 58 7.19 13.07 -1.88
C ARG A 58 6.11 12.37 -2.68
N ASN A 59 6.45 11.85 -3.86
CA ASN A 59 5.48 11.36 -4.83
C ASN A 59 5.64 9.87 -5.16
N SER A 60 6.67 9.23 -4.61
CA SER A 60 7.13 7.88 -4.95
C SER A 60 6.22 6.74 -4.47
N GLY A 61 4.95 7.01 -4.19
CA GLY A 61 3.98 6.02 -3.72
C GLY A 61 3.44 5.09 -4.80
N ILE A 62 2.37 4.38 -4.48
CA ILE A 62 1.65 3.49 -5.40
C ILE A 62 0.31 4.11 -5.79
N VAL A 63 0.00 4.04 -7.08
CA VAL A 63 -1.32 4.34 -7.63
C VAL A 63 -1.91 3.08 -8.26
N ILE A 64 -3.12 2.73 -7.85
CA ILE A 64 -3.89 1.60 -8.37
C ILE A 64 -5.19 2.12 -8.98
N MET A 65 -5.33 1.94 -10.29
CA MET A 65 -6.41 2.54 -11.07
C MET A 65 -6.93 1.60 -12.17
N ASP A 66 -7.99 2.05 -12.84
CA ASP A 66 -8.59 1.43 -14.02
C ASP A 66 -8.91 -0.05 -13.83
N SER A 67 -9.86 -0.34 -12.94
CA SER A 67 -10.33 -1.72 -12.68
C SER A 67 -9.22 -2.71 -12.30
N SER A 68 -8.20 -2.25 -11.60
CA SER A 68 -7.16 -3.12 -11.03
C SER A 68 -7.70 -3.80 -9.77
N THR A 69 -7.87 -5.12 -9.82
CA THR A 69 -8.63 -5.88 -8.81
C THR A 69 -7.90 -7.11 -8.28
N SER A 70 -8.28 -7.58 -7.10
CA SER A 70 -7.72 -8.81 -6.50
C SER A 70 -6.20 -8.77 -6.31
N ASN A 71 -5.59 -7.59 -6.19
CA ASN A 71 -4.16 -7.45 -5.94
C ASN A 71 -3.86 -7.48 -4.43
N ARG A 72 -2.60 -7.77 -4.10
CA ARG A 72 -2.07 -7.78 -2.74
C ARG A 72 -0.98 -6.74 -2.60
N ILE A 73 -1.15 -5.82 -1.66
CA ILE A 73 -0.18 -4.78 -1.33
C ILE A 73 0.16 -4.99 0.13
N VAL A 74 1.26 -5.68 0.40
CA VAL A 74 1.55 -6.20 1.75
C VAL A 74 3.01 -5.97 2.14
N GLU A 75 3.29 -5.77 3.43
CA GLU A 75 4.67 -5.67 3.94
C GLU A 75 5.51 -4.55 3.29
N ASN A 76 4.88 -3.53 2.69
CA ASN A 76 5.61 -2.41 2.10
C ASN A 76 5.79 -1.29 3.13
N SER A 77 6.86 -0.51 2.97
CA SER A 77 7.16 0.65 3.82
C SER A 77 7.06 1.94 3.03
N PHE A 78 6.30 2.90 3.54
CA PHE A 78 6.01 4.19 2.92
C PHE A 78 6.48 5.34 3.83
N ARG A 79 7.50 6.06 3.38
CA ARG A 79 8.13 7.18 4.10
C ARG A 79 7.97 8.50 3.34
N GLY A 80 7.82 9.59 4.08
CA GLY A 80 7.48 10.89 3.51
C GLY A 80 6.02 10.95 3.07
N ARG A 81 5.73 11.70 2.00
CA ARG A 81 4.36 11.83 1.45
C ARG A 81 4.02 10.73 0.43
N ALA A 82 4.99 9.89 0.06
CA ALA A 82 4.75 8.70 -0.73
C ALA A 82 3.73 7.80 -0.01
N GLY A 83 2.57 7.57 -0.63
CA GLY A 83 1.52 6.75 -0.04
C GLY A 83 0.83 5.84 -1.04
N LEU A 84 -0.44 5.55 -0.82
CA LEU A 84 -1.19 4.59 -1.61
C LEU A 84 -2.56 5.17 -1.98
N SER A 85 -2.84 5.22 -3.28
CA SER A 85 -4.11 5.71 -3.82
C SER A 85 -4.80 4.65 -4.66
N LEU A 86 -6.06 4.34 -4.34
CA LEU A 86 -6.93 3.43 -5.09
C LEU A 86 -8.18 4.16 -5.61
N TYR A 87 -8.40 4.12 -6.93
CA TYR A 87 -9.52 4.80 -7.57
C TYR A 87 -9.95 4.14 -8.90
N LEU A 88 -10.99 4.70 -9.55
CA LEU A 88 -11.51 4.27 -10.86
C LEU A 88 -11.84 2.76 -10.94
N GLY A 89 -12.70 2.29 -10.04
CA GLY A 89 -13.20 0.90 -10.05
C GLY A 89 -12.21 -0.14 -9.51
N SER A 90 -11.09 0.28 -8.92
CA SER A 90 -10.08 -0.62 -8.35
C SER A 90 -10.51 -1.15 -6.98
N GLY A 91 -11.32 -2.22 -6.97
CA GLY A 91 -11.83 -2.89 -5.78
C GLY A 91 -11.29 -4.32 -5.58
N GLY A 92 -11.62 -4.93 -4.45
CA GLY A 92 -11.24 -6.30 -4.09
C GLY A 92 -9.74 -6.48 -3.85
N ASN A 93 -8.97 -5.41 -3.67
CA ASN A 93 -7.57 -5.50 -3.30
C ASN A 93 -7.43 -5.72 -1.77
N ARG A 94 -6.35 -6.37 -1.37
CA ARG A 94 -6.01 -6.65 0.04
C ARG A 94 -4.74 -5.89 0.43
N ILE A 95 -4.85 -5.07 1.46
CA ILE A 95 -3.80 -4.16 1.92
C ILE A 95 -3.60 -4.36 3.42
N PHE A 96 -2.52 -5.02 3.83
CA PHE A 96 -2.24 -5.28 5.24
C PHE A 96 -0.74 -5.44 5.47
N HIS A 97 -0.29 -5.31 6.71
CA HIS A 97 1.12 -5.35 7.13
C HIS A 97 2.00 -4.26 6.48
N ASN A 98 1.43 -3.18 5.95
CA ASN A 98 2.22 -2.07 5.43
C ASN A 98 2.53 -1.06 6.53
N ASN A 99 3.63 -0.32 6.36
CA ASN A 99 4.10 0.72 7.27
C ASN A 99 3.92 2.10 6.62
N PHE A 100 2.85 2.81 6.98
CA PHE A 100 2.58 4.18 6.57
C PHE A 100 3.03 5.15 7.66
N PHE A 101 4.25 5.70 7.55
CA PHE A 101 4.79 6.58 8.60
C PHE A 101 4.17 7.98 8.59
N GLU A 102 4.15 8.61 7.41
CA GLU A 102 3.61 9.97 7.16
C GLU A 102 2.87 10.04 5.81
N ALA A 103 2.58 8.87 5.25
CA ALA A 103 2.09 8.67 3.89
C ALA A 103 0.63 9.14 3.71
N VAL A 104 0.31 9.73 2.57
CA VAL A 104 -1.09 10.04 2.24
C VAL A 104 -1.75 8.82 1.62
N VAL A 105 -2.79 8.31 2.27
CA VAL A 105 -3.51 7.12 1.82
C VAL A 105 -4.96 7.46 1.49
N MET A 106 -5.40 7.07 0.30
CA MET A 106 -6.75 7.33 -0.20
C MET A 106 -7.32 6.13 -0.94
N ASP A 107 -8.58 5.83 -0.68
CA ASP A 107 -9.29 4.71 -1.28
C ASP A 107 -10.75 5.07 -1.52
N SER A 108 -11.12 5.13 -2.80
CA SER A 108 -12.51 5.34 -3.25
C SER A 108 -13.17 4.05 -3.76
N GLY A 109 -12.49 2.91 -3.64
CA GLY A 109 -12.99 1.60 -4.04
C GLY A 109 -13.56 0.79 -2.87
N TYR A 110 -13.82 -0.49 -3.13
CA TYR A 110 -14.20 -1.49 -2.12
C TYR A 110 -13.02 -2.42 -1.85
N ASN A 111 -12.11 -2.03 -0.97
CA ASN A 111 -10.89 -2.79 -0.67
C ASN A 111 -10.84 -3.19 0.82
N VAL A 112 -10.01 -4.18 1.13
CA VAL A 112 -9.86 -4.71 2.49
C VAL A 112 -8.50 -4.29 3.03
N TRP A 113 -8.51 -3.62 4.18
CA TRP A 113 -7.33 -3.01 4.80
C TRP A 113 -6.77 -3.77 6.02
N ASP A 114 -7.25 -5.00 6.22
CA ASP A 114 -6.79 -5.91 7.26
C ASP A 114 -6.94 -7.35 6.77
N ASN A 115 -6.31 -8.30 7.47
CA ASN A 115 -6.42 -9.73 7.15
C ASN A 115 -7.44 -10.47 8.03
N GLY A 116 -8.26 -9.74 8.79
CA GLY A 116 -9.17 -10.28 9.81
C GLY A 116 -8.55 -10.45 11.20
N SER A 117 -7.25 -10.19 11.37
CA SER A 117 -6.57 -10.24 12.67
C SER A 117 -5.55 -9.10 12.85
N GLU A 118 -4.88 -8.71 11.77
CA GLU A 118 -3.86 -7.66 11.72
C GLU A 118 -4.09 -6.78 10.49
N GLY A 119 -3.81 -5.49 10.66
CA GLY A 119 -3.94 -4.45 9.65
C GLY A 119 -2.60 -3.87 9.26
N ASN A 120 -2.56 -2.54 9.15
CA ASN A 120 -1.40 -1.75 8.78
C ASN A 120 -0.95 -0.87 9.93
N PHE A 121 0.30 -0.44 9.90
CA PHE A 121 0.81 0.60 10.77
C PHE A 121 0.60 1.97 10.12
N TRP A 122 0.06 2.92 10.87
CA TRP A 122 -0.36 4.24 10.37
C TRP A 122 0.45 5.40 10.93
N GLY A 123 1.54 5.09 11.66
CA GLY A 123 2.43 6.10 12.21
C GLY A 123 1.70 7.12 13.05
N LYS A 124 1.94 8.40 12.75
CA LYS A 124 1.35 9.52 13.49
C LYS A 124 -0.14 9.73 13.17
N GLN A 125 -0.71 9.03 12.19
CA GLN A 125 -2.11 9.23 11.78
C GLN A 125 -3.10 8.37 12.59
N TYR A 126 -2.59 7.44 13.38
CA TYR A 126 -3.40 6.63 14.27
C TYR A 126 -3.27 7.08 15.71
N HIS A 127 -4.41 7.35 16.33
CA HIS A 127 -4.53 7.85 17.71
C HIS A 127 -5.38 6.93 18.59
N GLY A 128 -5.70 5.73 18.10
CA GLY A 128 -6.38 4.73 18.89
C GLY A 128 -5.50 4.23 20.04
N ARG A 129 -6.14 3.57 21.00
CA ARG A 129 -5.48 2.96 22.15
C ARG A 129 -5.48 1.45 21.96
N ASP A 130 -4.49 0.80 22.55
CA ASP A 130 -4.44 -0.65 22.71
C ASP A 130 -4.57 -0.92 24.21
N ARG A 131 -5.78 -1.27 24.65
CA ARG A 131 -6.07 -1.45 26.09
C ARG A 131 -5.76 -2.85 26.59
N ASN A 132 -5.84 -3.84 25.71
CA ASN A 132 -5.55 -5.23 26.03
C ASN A 132 -4.06 -5.58 25.83
N SER A 133 -3.25 -4.64 25.32
CA SER A 133 -1.81 -4.76 25.09
C SER A 133 -1.43 -5.90 24.14
N ASP A 134 -2.27 -6.16 23.13
CA ASP A 134 -2.03 -7.20 22.13
C ASP A 134 -1.25 -6.70 20.90
N GLY A 135 -0.93 -5.40 20.85
CA GLY A 135 -0.23 -4.76 19.74
C GLY A 135 -1.15 -4.30 18.61
N ILE A 136 -2.47 -4.47 18.76
CA ILE A 136 -3.52 -4.03 17.84
C ILE A 136 -4.32 -2.92 18.50
N GLY A 137 -4.62 -1.86 17.76
CA GLY A 137 -5.42 -0.76 18.26
C GLY A 137 -6.91 -1.12 18.36
N ASP A 138 -7.53 -0.80 19.49
CA ASP A 138 -8.95 -1.07 19.81
C ASP A 138 -9.94 -0.34 18.86
N THR A 139 -9.49 0.75 18.22
CA THR A 139 -10.34 1.60 17.38
C THR A 139 -9.98 1.39 15.91
N PRO A 140 -10.94 1.08 15.01
CA PRO A 140 -10.66 1.01 13.58
C PRO A 140 -10.11 2.33 13.01
N HIS A 141 -9.12 2.24 12.11
CA HIS A 141 -8.60 3.40 11.38
C HIS A 141 -9.40 3.61 10.09
N LYS A 142 -9.99 4.79 9.93
CA LYS A 142 -10.79 5.14 8.74
C LYS A 142 -9.89 5.52 7.57
N ILE A 143 -10.10 4.90 6.42
CA ILE A 143 -9.38 5.25 5.19
C ILE A 143 -10.05 6.45 4.51
N GLN A 144 -9.26 7.45 4.12
CA GLN A 144 -9.77 8.63 3.42
C GLN A 144 -10.29 8.27 2.02
N GLY A 145 -11.35 8.95 1.56
CA GLY A 145 -11.85 8.82 0.18
C GLY A 145 -13.04 7.88 0.00
N GLY A 146 -13.42 7.13 1.03
CA GLY A 146 -14.52 6.17 0.96
C GLY A 146 -15.05 5.71 2.32
N TYR A 147 -15.53 4.47 2.37
CA TYR A 147 -16.14 3.85 3.55
C TYR A 147 -15.29 2.70 4.13
N ASN A 148 -14.05 2.55 3.68
CA ASN A 148 -13.17 1.46 4.13
C ASN A 148 -12.50 1.81 5.46
N TYR A 149 -12.25 0.76 6.24
CA TYR A 149 -11.56 0.84 7.52
C TYR A 149 -10.52 -0.26 7.58
N ASP A 150 -9.38 0.05 8.16
CA ASP A 150 -8.51 -0.95 8.77
C ASP A 150 -9.07 -1.25 10.16
N ARG A 151 -9.59 -2.47 10.35
CA ARG A 151 -10.20 -2.88 11.62
C ARG A 151 -9.20 -3.33 12.67
N HIS A 152 -7.95 -3.57 12.27
CA HIS A 152 -6.92 -4.10 13.16
C HIS A 152 -5.62 -3.27 13.03
N PRO A 153 -5.65 -1.95 13.26
CA PRO A 153 -4.46 -1.10 13.08
C PRO A 153 -3.32 -1.57 13.98
N LEU A 154 -2.10 -1.67 13.45
CA LEU A 154 -0.93 -2.05 14.23
C LEU A 154 -0.45 -0.90 15.11
N MET A 155 -0.09 -1.19 16.35
CA MET A 155 0.47 -0.21 17.29
C MET A 155 1.97 0.07 17.06
N ALA A 156 2.65 -0.82 16.34
CA ALA A 156 4.06 -0.69 15.98
C ALA A 156 4.28 -1.05 14.50
N PRO A 157 5.37 -0.56 13.86
CA PRO A 157 5.71 -0.94 12.50
C PRO A 157 5.85 -2.46 12.35
N TRP A 158 5.30 -2.99 11.25
CA TRP A 158 5.51 -4.37 10.83
C TRP A 158 6.99 -4.61 10.50
N ASN A 159 7.55 -5.71 11.03
CA ASN A 159 8.99 -6.01 10.94
C ASN A 159 9.32 -7.51 10.80
N LYS A 160 8.38 -8.33 10.31
CA LYS A 160 8.60 -9.76 10.07
C LYS A 160 9.27 -10.04 8.73
#